data_AF-A0A2T5BDT3-F1
#
_entry.id   AF-A0A2T5BDT3-F1
#
_cell.length_a   1.000
_cell.length_b   1.000
_cell.length_c   1.000
_cell.angle_alpha   90.00
_cell.angle_beta   90.00
_cell.angle_gamma   90.00
#
_symmetry.space_group_name_H-M   'P 1'
#
loop_
_entity.id
_entity.type
_entity.pdbx_description
1 polymer ?
#
loop_
_entity_poly.entity_id
_entity_poly.type
_entity_poly.pdbx_seq_one_letter_code
_entity_poly.pdbx_strand_id
1 'polypeptide(L)'
;MNANVSSRINLMRILLISGIVFVHVPYDPANSPFTGANGLIDWVRVFLGDSLFRVGVPCLSAISGYLLFRRGLDGFSYGTMLRSKARTVLVPFLLWNGAFLVLVWLAQKNGIGAGYLPDVVGATPREVATLAFAAEGWPINLPLYFLRDLLLCLLLSPVLGYLLMHHPRATLLAFLAYAVLPVPNGLFLKKSILFGFGVGIAVALHRIDLKAVDRHAGAIVLAVLSAALLLSVGLYVTGPEFPVWLDALRSATALSGIVGAWALSAFLVQTRLGGRLATGGGLSFWIFCAHYPLLVALWMAWNRLGTENYPLFYFAAPLLAFAILIPSHALVRQGLPTLHALLTGNRARRGNAMGSPASGAVPSAQPAGCSASSQR
;
A
#
# COMPACT_ATOMS: atom_id res chain seq x y z
N MET A 1 3.70 8.87 20.21
CA MET A 1 3.78 9.32 18.79
C MET A 1 3.06 10.65 18.75
N ASN A 2 3.59 11.66 18.05
CA ASN A 2 2.80 12.86 17.81
C ASN A 2 1.49 12.44 17.12
N ALA A 3 0.35 12.66 17.76
CA ALA A 3 -0.96 12.18 17.30
C ALA A 3 -1.22 12.59 15.83
N ASN A 4 -0.72 13.76 15.44
CA ASN A 4 -0.74 14.28 14.08
C ASN A 4 0.00 13.38 13.07
N VAL A 5 1.22 12.91 13.37
CA VAL A 5 2.00 12.04 12.46
C VAL A 5 1.33 10.68 12.28
N SER A 6 0.79 10.12 13.36
CA SER A 6 0.02 8.86 13.30
C SER A 6 -1.20 8.99 12.39
N SER A 7 -1.95 10.08 12.56
CA SER A 7 -3.16 10.36 11.79
C SER A 7 -2.85 10.52 10.30
N ARG A 8 -1.81 11.29 9.96
CA ARG A 8 -1.31 11.45 8.59
C ARG A 8 -0.90 10.13 7.95
N ILE A 9 -0.19 9.26 8.68
CA ILE A 9 0.19 7.93 8.18
C ILE A 9 -1.03 7.07 7.86
N ASN A 10 -2.02 7.03 8.76
CA ASN A 10 -3.23 6.23 8.52
C ASN A 10 -4.05 6.78 7.34
N LEU A 11 -4.19 8.11 7.27
CA LEU A 11 -4.84 8.81 6.17
C LEU A 11 -4.16 8.52 4.83
N MET A 12 -2.83 8.62 4.78
CA MET A 12 -2.08 8.31 3.56
C MET A 12 -2.21 6.85 3.15
N ARG A 13 -2.20 5.92 4.11
CA ARG A 13 -2.36 4.50 3.79
C ARG A 13 -3.68 4.25 3.05
N ILE A 14 -4.80 4.75 3.57
CA ILE A 14 -6.10 4.54 2.93
C ILE A 14 -6.18 5.28 1.59
N LEU A 15 -5.71 6.54 1.51
CA LEU A 15 -5.73 7.33 0.28
C LEU A 15 -4.91 6.67 -0.85
N LEU A 16 -3.68 6.25 -0.55
CA LEU A 16 -2.77 5.65 -1.53
C LEU A 16 -3.28 4.29 -2.01
N ILE A 17 -3.85 3.49 -1.11
CA ILE A 17 -4.46 2.19 -1.47
C ILE A 17 -5.70 2.41 -2.32
N SER A 18 -6.56 3.38 -1.97
CA SER A 18 -7.71 3.74 -2.81
C SER A 18 -7.30 4.20 -4.20
N GLY A 19 -6.21 4.96 -4.33
CA GLY A 19 -5.66 5.34 -5.64
C GLY A 19 -5.18 4.14 -6.46
N ILE A 20 -4.49 3.18 -5.83
CA ILE A 20 -4.01 1.96 -6.49
C ILE A 20 -5.15 1.11 -7.09
N VAL A 21 -6.39 1.22 -6.58
CA VAL A 21 -7.55 0.53 -7.17
C VAL A 21 -7.75 0.93 -8.64
N PHE A 22 -7.54 2.20 -8.99
CA PHE A 22 -7.64 2.68 -10.38
C PHE A 22 -6.54 2.12 -11.27
N VAL A 23 -5.34 1.88 -10.72
CA VAL A 23 -4.20 1.28 -11.44
C VAL A 23 -4.50 -0.16 -11.85
N HIS A 24 -5.37 -0.85 -11.09
CA HIS A 24 -5.68 -2.26 -11.26
C HIS A 24 -7.02 -2.53 -11.94
N VAL A 25 -7.68 -1.50 -12.48
CA VAL A 25 -8.87 -1.71 -13.31
C VAL A 25 -8.45 -2.48 -14.57
N PRO A 26 -9.00 -3.68 -14.80
CA PRO A 26 -8.60 -4.52 -15.93
C PRO A 26 -9.08 -3.92 -17.26
N TYR A 27 -8.34 -4.23 -18.32
CA TYR A 27 -8.71 -3.99 -19.71
C TYR A 27 -8.08 -5.08 -20.58
N ASP A 28 -8.70 -5.35 -21.72
CA ASP A 28 -8.11 -6.15 -22.80
C ASP A 28 -7.29 -5.27 -23.76
N PRO A 29 -6.51 -5.86 -24.69
CA PRO A 29 -5.72 -5.09 -25.63
C PRO A 29 -6.51 -4.08 -26.48
N ALA A 30 -7.77 -4.39 -26.82
CA ALA A 30 -8.63 -3.49 -27.60
C ALA A 30 -9.02 -2.23 -26.80
N ASN A 31 -9.21 -2.39 -25.50
CA ASN A 31 -9.53 -1.32 -24.55
C ASN A 31 -8.28 -0.67 -23.92
N SER A 32 -7.08 -0.93 -24.44
CA SER A 32 -5.86 -0.28 -23.97
C SER A 32 -5.98 1.24 -24.09
N PRO A 33 -5.59 2.02 -23.06
CA PRO A 33 -5.65 3.48 -23.13
C PRO A 33 -4.65 4.08 -24.15
N PHE A 34 -3.75 3.27 -24.72
CA PHE A 34 -2.79 3.72 -25.72
C PHE A 34 -3.30 3.56 -27.16
N THR A 35 -4.48 2.98 -27.38
CA THR A 35 -5.10 2.95 -28.72
C THR A 35 -5.70 4.30 -29.09
N GLY A 36 -5.97 5.16 -28.10
CA GLY A 36 -6.55 6.48 -28.29
C GLY A 36 -8.04 6.47 -28.66
N ALA A 37 -8.72 5.31 -28.60
CA ALA A 37 -10.10 5.15 -29.04
C ALA A 37 -11.10 6.07 -28.31
N ASN A 38 -10.81 6.47 -27.07
CA ASN A 38 -11.67 7.31 -26.24
C ASN A 38 -11.09 8.71 -25.96
N GLY A 39 -10.03 9.12 -26.69
CA GLY A 39 -9.43 10.46 -26.59
C GLY A 39 -9.08 10.88 -25.16
N LEU A 40 -9.70 11.95 -24.67
CA LEU A 40 -9.45 12.52 -23.34
C LEU A 40 -9.62 11.49 -22.21
N ILE A 41 -10.58 10.57 -22.32
CA ILE A 41 -10.80 9.56 -21.29
C ILE A 41 -9.61 8.61 -21.19
N ASP A 42 -9.03 8.21 -22.32
CA ASP A 42 -7.84 7.37 -22.32
C ASP A 42 -6.62 8.09 -21.75
N TRP A 43 -6.46 9.39 -22.06
CA TRP A 43 -5.43 10.19 -21.40
C TRP A 43 -5.66 10.30 -19.89
N VAL A 44 -6.91 10.47 -19.41
CA VAL A 44 -7.24 10.45 -17.97
C VAL A 44 -6.87 9.10 -17.34
N ARG A 45 -7.09 7.98 -18.05
CA ARG A 45 -6.68 6.65 -17.58
C ARG A 45 -5.16 6.54 -17.43
N VAL A 46 -4.39 7.02 -18.40
CA VAL A 46 -2.91 7.09 -18.31
C VAL A 46 -2.48 8.00 -17.17
N PHE A 47 -3.12 9.17 -17.01
CA PHE A 47 -2.82 10.08 -15.92
C PHE A 47 -3.05 9.43 -14.54
N LEU A 48 -4.19 8.78 -14.34
CA LEU A 48 -4.51 8.14 -13.06
C LEU A 48 -3.68 6.86 -12.82
N GLY A 49 -3.66 5.94 -13.79
CA GLY A 49 -3.08 4.60 -13.63
C GLY A 49 -1.57 4.53 -13.85
N ASP A 50 -1.04 5.32 -14.78
CA ASP A 50 0.36 5.23 -15.22
C ASP A 50 1.26 6.34 -14.72
N SER A 51 0.68 7.39 -14.15
CA SER A 51 1.40 8.53 -13.57
C SER A 51 1.04 8.76 -12.10
N LEU A 52 -0.14 9.30 -11.81
CA LEU A 52 -0.52 9.83 -10.49
C LEU A 52 -0.52 8.76 -9.40
N PHE A 53 -1.27 7.66 -9.56
CA PHE A 53 -1.43 6.66 -8.50
C PHE A 53 -0.26 5.68 -8.37
N ARG A 54 0.73 5.73 -9.26
CA ARG A 54 1.98 4.96 -9.13
C ARG A 54 2.83 5.37 -7.93
N VAL A 55 2.59 6.56 -7.38
CA VAL A 55 3.19 7.02 -6.11
C VAL A 55 2.83 6.12 -4.92
N GLY A 56 1.72 5.36 -4.99
CA GLY A 56 1.21 4.56 -3.89
C GLY A 56 2.23 3.58 -3.33
N VAL A 57 2.89 2.80 -4.20
CA VAL A 57 3.84 1.75 -3.81
C VAL A 57 5.08 2.29 -3.06
N PRO A 58 5.86 3.24 -3.61
CA PRO A 58 7.00 3.79 -2.89
C PRO A 58 6.60 4.51 -1.59
N CYS A 59 5.46 5.18 -1.55
CA CYS A 59 4.96 5.84 -0.34
C CYS A 59 4.60 4.84 0.77
N LEU A 60 3.85 3.78 0.45
CA LEU A 60 3.50 2.73 1.41
C LEU A 60 4.75 2.00 1.92
N SER A 61 5.75 1.85 1.06
CA SER A 61 7.05 1.31 1.44
C SER A 61 7.82 2.23 2.40
N ALA A 62 7.86 3.53 2.13
CA ALA A 62 8.47 4.53 3.01
C ALA A 62 7.81 4.60 4.39
N ILE A 63 6.48 4.55 4.44
CA ILE A 63 5.74 4.43 5.71
C ILE A 63 6.18 3.17 6.47
N SER A 64 6.37 2.05 5.76
CA SER A 64 6.74 0.78 6.38
C SER A 64 8.17 0.79 6.94
N GLY A 65 9.14 1.32 6.20
CA GLY A 65 10.53 1.50 6.66
C GLY A 65 10.63 2.46 7.85
N TYR A 66 9.91 3.58 7.79
CA TYR A 66 9.85 4.55 8.88
C TYR A 66 9.30 3.94 10.17
N LEU A 67 8.17 3.22 10.08
CA LEU A 67 7.57 2.59 11.25
C LEU A 67 8.43 1.47 11.86
N LEU A 68 9.28 0.83 11.06
CA LEU A 68 10.16 -0.25 11.53
C LEU A 68 11.26 0.27 12.46
N PHE A 69 11.97 1.33 12.06
CA PHE A 69 13.12 1.89 12.78
C PHE A 69 12.79 3.14 13.60
N ARG A 70 11.51 3.41 13.82
CA ARG A 70 11.06 4.59 14.58
C ARG A 70 11.61 4.68 16.00
N ARG A 71 12.00 3.55 16.60
CA ARG A 71 12.62 3.48 17.93
C ARG A 71 14.15 3.44 17.88
N GLY A 72 14.75 3.71 16.72
CA GLY A 72 16.19 3.57 16.49
C GLY A 72 16.63 2.11 16.33
N LEU A 73 17.95 1.93 16.22
CA LEU A 73 18.59 0.60 16.19
C LEU A 73 18.49 -0.11 17.55
N ASP A 74 18.63 0.63 18.66
CA ASP A 74 18.58 0.04 20.01
C ASP A 74 17.21 -0.59 20.32
N GLY A 75 16.14 -0.01 19.78
CA GLY A 75 14.78 -0.54 19.88
C GLY A 75 14.45 -1.65 18.88
N PHE A 76 15.40 -2.04 18.02
CA PHE A 76 15.18 -3.01 16.94
C PHE A 76 15.59 -4.43 17.37
N SER A 77 14.60 -5.31 17.47
CA SER A 77 14.80 -6.75 17.71
C SER A 77 14.37 -7.54 16.48
N TYR A 78 15.34 -8.10 15.75
CA TYR A 78 15.10 -8.80 14.48
C TYR A 78 14.18 -10.02 14.64
N GLY A 79 14.43 -10.90 15.61
CA GLY A 79 13.59 -12.10 15.83
C GLY A 79 12.15 -11.76 16.22
N THR A 80 11.96 -10.75 17.09
CA THR A 80 10.63 -10.26 17.49
C THR A 80 9.89 -9.64 16.30
N MET A 81 10.61 -8.86 15.49
CA MET A 81 10.11 -8.27 14.26
C MET A 81 9.65 -9.35 13.28
N LEU A 82 10.50 -10.34 12.97
CA LEU A 82 10.15 -11.43 12.05
C LEU A 82 8.92 -12.19 12.52
N ARG A 83 8.85 -12.58 13.79
CA ARG A 83 7.67 -13.28 14.34
C ARG A 83 6.39 -12.44 14.23
N SER A 84 6.49 -11.14 14.50
CA SER A 84 5.35 -10.23 14.37
C SER A 84 4.92 -10.04 12.92
N LYS A 85 5.86 -9.88 11.99
CA LYS A 85 5.58 -9.66 10.56
C LYS A 85 5.12 -10.94 9.86
N ALA A 86 5.60 -12.11 10.28
CA ALA A 86 5.05 -13.39 9.85
C ALA A 86 3.53 -13.45 10.13
N ARG A 87 3.11 -13.08 11.35
CA ARG A 87 1.67 -13.09 11.71
C ARG A 87 0.85 -11.97 11.08
N THR A 88 1.46 -10.82 10.78
CA THR A 88 0.71 -9.60 10.37
C THR A 88 0.83 -9.26 8.89
N VAL A 89 1.74 -9.92 8.17
CA VAL A 89 2.00 -9.72 6.74
C VAL A 89 1.99 -11.05 6.00
N LEU A 90 2.85 -12.01 6.39
CA LEU A 90 2.97 -13.30 5.67
C LEU A 90 1.68 -14.13 5.76
N VAL A 91 1.10 -14.30 6.95
CA VAL A 91 -0.15 -15.06 7.10
C VAL A 91 -1.28 -14.44 6.28
N PRO A 92 -1.58 -13.12 6.37
CA PRO A 92 -2.56 -12.50 5.47
C PRO A 92 -2.24 -12.67 3.99
N PHE A 93 -0.98 -12.54 3.58
CA PHE A 93 -0.55 -12.77 2.20
C PHE A 93 -0.93 -14.19 1.74
N LEU A 94 -0.57 -15.21 2.52
CA LEU A 94 -0.86 -16.61 2.18
C LEU A 94 -2.37 -16.89 2.14
N LEU A 95 -3.13 -16.34 3.09
CA LEU A 95 -4.58 -16.53 3.15
C LEU A 95 -5.29 -15.87 1.96
N TRP A 96 -5.00 -14.61 1.67
CA TRP A 96 -5.65 -13.89 0.56
C TRP A 96 -5.21 -14.43 -0.80
N ASN A 97 -3.92 -14.68 -0.99
CA ASN A 97 -3.41 -15.18 -2.25
C ASN A 97 -3.84 -16.64 -2.50
N GLY A 98 -3.72 -17.50 -1.47
CA GLY A 98 -4.11 -18.90 -1.55
C GLY A 98 -5.61 -19.07 -1.77
N ALA A 99 -6.45 -18.30 -1.07
CA ALA A 99 -7.89 -18.32 -1.31
C ALA A 99 -8.23 -17.91 -2.75
N PHE A 100 -7.61 -16.84 -3.27
CA PHE A 100 -7.83 -16.45 -4.66
C PHE A 100 -7.33 -17.50 -5.65
N LEU A 101 -6.15 -18.09 -5.42
CA LEU A 101 -5.61 -19.17 -6.25
C LEU A 101 -6.59 -20.35 -6.35
N VAL A 102 -7.14 -20.80 -5.23
CA VAL A 102 -8.13 -21.88 -5.19
C VAL A 102 -9.40 -21.49 -5.93
N LEU A 103 -9.90 -20.26 -5.77
CA LEU A 103 -11.06 -19.76 -6.49
C LEU A 103 -10.84 -19.74 -8.01
N VAL A 104 -9.66 -19.30 -8.46
CA VAL A 104 -9.29 -19.29 -9.88
C VAL A 104 -9.21 -20.70 -10.44
N TRP A 105 -8.54 -21.61 -9.72
CA TRP A 105 -8.46 -23.01 -10.12
C TRP A 105 -9.85 -23.66 -10.24
N LEU A 106 -10.73 -23.42 -9.26
CA LEU A 106 -12.12 -23.91 -9.30
C LEU A 106 -12.89 -23.31 -10.48
N ALA A 107 -12.76 -22.01 -10.75
CA ALA A 107 -13.43 -21.35 -11.86
C ALA A 107 -12.97 -21.94 -13.21
N GLN A 108 -11.65 -22.05 -13.43
CA GLN A 108 -11.08 -22.56 -14.68
C GLN A 108 -11.41 -24.03 -14.92
N LYS A 109 -11.45 -24.86 -13.87
CA LYS A 109 -11.90 -26.26 -13.97
C LYS A 109 -13.35 -26.38 -14.49
N ASN A 110 -14.17 -25.36 -14.26
CA ASN A 110 -15.55 -25.27 -14.74
C ASN A 110 -15.69 -24.44 -16.04
N GLY A 111 -14.58 -24.17 -16.75
CA GLY A 111 -14.58 -23.39 -17.99
C GLY A 111 -14.85 -21.88 -17.80
N ILE A 112 -14.71 -21.36 -16.58
CA ILE A 112 -14.94 -19.95 -16.25
C ILE A 112 -13.59 -19.25 -16.05
N GLY A 113 -13.44 -18.04 -16.60
CA GLY A 113 -12.26 -17.19 -16.34
C GLY A 113 -11.06 -17.45 -17.26
N ALA A 114 -11.21 -18.25 -18.30
CA ALA A 114 -10.22 -18.38 -19.37
C ALA A 114 -9.96 -16.99 -20.01
N GLY A 115 -8.69 -16.60 -20.14
CA GLY A 115 -8.27 -15.32 -20.72
C GLY A 115 -8.33 -14.11 -19.77
N TYR A 116 -8.93 -14.24 -18.58
CA TYR A 116 -8.99 -13.15 -17.58
C TYR A 116 -7.82 -13.17 -16.60
N LEU A 117 -7.30 -14.37 -16.32
CA LEU A 117 -6.26 -14.65 -15.34
C LEU A 117 -5.29 -15.69 -15.90
N PRO A 118 -4.06 -15.77 -15.36
CA PRO A 118 -3.13 -16.85 -15.70
C PRO A 118 -3.77 -18.24 -15.57
N ASP A 119 -3.41 -19.17 -16.46
CA ASP A 119 -3.86 -20.56 -16.36
C ASP A 119 -3.26 -21.20 -15.10
N VAL A 120 -4.12 -21.70 -14.21
CA VAL A 120 -3.77 -22.38 -12.97
C VAL A 120 -3.96 -23.89 -13.10
N VAL A 121 -4.85 -24.35 -13.98
CA VAL A 121 -5.15 -25.77 -14.15
C VAL A 121 -4.06 -26.46 -14.96
N GLY A 122 -3.56 -25.80 -16.01
CA GLY A 122 -2.45 -26.28 -16.85
C GLY A 122 -1.05 -25.90 -16.32
N ALA A 123 -0.96 -25.17 -15.22
CA ALA A 123 0.31 -24.67 -14.70
C ALA A 123 1.23 -25.78 -14.18
N THR A 124 2.52 -25.66 -14.50
CA THR A 124 3.58 -26.48 -13.91
C THR A 124 3.74 -26.20 -12.41
N PRO A 125 4.35 -27.11 -11.62
CA PRO A 125 4.59 -26.86 -10.19
C PRO A 125 5.37 -25.57 -9.90
N ARG A 126 6.29 -25.19 -10.79
CA ARG A 126 7.07 -23.95 -10.69
C ARG A 126 6.22 -22.70 -10.91
N GLU A 127 5.30 -22.75 -11.87
CA GLU A 127 4.34 -21.67 -12.11
C GLU A 127 3.33 -21.56 -10.98
N VAL A 128 2.81 -22.69 -10.46
CA VAL A 128 1.95 -22.70 -9.27
C VAL A 128 2.69 -22.11 -8.07
N ALA A 129 3.96 -22.45 -7.84
CA ALA A 129 4.77 -21.86 -6.78
C ALA A 129 4.95 -20.33 -6.97
N THR A 130 5.10 -19.87 -8.21
CA THR A 130 5.13 -18.45 -8.53
C THR A 130 3.79 -17.77 -8.25
N LEU A 131 2.68 -18.34 -8.71
CA LEU A 131 1.34 -17.79 -8.48
C LEU A 131 0.95 -17.79 -7.00
N ALA A 132 1.37 -18.80 -6.23
CA ALA A 132 1.06 -18.96 -4.81
C ALA A 132 1.96 -18.12 -3.88
N PHE A 133 3.26 -18.03 -4.17
CA PHE A 133 4.26 -17.45 -3.26
C PHE A 133 5.02 -16.26 -3.84
N ALA A 134 4.78 -15.91 -5.11
CA ALA A 134 5.54 -14.90 -5.85
C ALA A 134 7.05 -15.23 -5.85
N ALA A 135 7.37 -16.52 -6.02
CA ALA A 135 8.74 -17.04 -5.97
C ALA A 135 9.63 -16.39 -7.04
N GLU A 136 9.19 -16.42 -8.31
CA GLU A 136 9.99 -15.91 -9.44
C GLU A 136 9.28 -14.81 -10.23
N GLY A 137 8.03 -14.53 -9.92
CA GLY A 137 7.19 -13.60 -10.66
C GLY A 137 5.99 -13.13 -9.83
N TRP A 138 4.96 -12.65 -10.52
CA TRP A 138 3.78 -12.07 -9.88
C TRP A 138 2.91 -13.15 -9.21
N PRO A 139 2.37 -12.89 -8.00
CA PRO A 139 1.36 -13.75 -7.42
C PRO A 139 0.04 -13.64 -8.18
N ILE A 140 -0.84 -14.64 -8.05
CA ILE A 140 -2.16 -14.64 -8.73
C ILE A 140 -3.00 -13.42 -8.34
N ASN A 141 -2.95 -12.99 -7.07
CA ASN A 141 -3.46 -11.71 -6.65
C ASN A 141 -2.38 -10.64 -6.83
N LEU A 142 -2.31 -10.08 -8.03
CA LEU A 142 -1.23 -9.21 -8.50
C LEU A 142 -0.75 -8.19 -7.44
N PRO A 143 -1.59 -7.32 -6.84
CA PRO A 143 -1.14 -6.33 -5.85
C PRO A 143 -0.34 -6.89 -4.66
N LEU A 144 -0.49 -8.17 -4.33
CA LEU A 144 0.19 -8.80 -3.20
C LEU A 144 1.70 -8.95 -3.41
N TYR A 145 2.23 -8.68 -4.62
CA TYR A 145 3.68 -8.52 -4.83
C TYR A 145 4.29 -7.52 -3.85
N PHE A 146 3.54 -6.48 -3.48
CA PHE A 146 4.00 -5.47 -2.53
C PHE A 146 4.28 -6.08 -1.15
N LEU A 147 3.44 -7.01 -0.67
CA LEU A 147 3.67 -7.67 0.61
C LEU A 147 4.89 -8.59 0.55
N ARG A 148 5.08 -9.29 -0.57
CA ARG A 148 6.23 -10.17 -0.78
C ARG A 148 7.54 -9.37 -0.79
N ASP A 149 7.62 -8.28 -1.55
CA ASP A 149 8.81 -7.43 -1.57
C ASP A 149 9.01 -6.69 -0.24
N LEU A 150 7.92 -6.34 0.46
CA LEU A 150 8.00 -5.81 1.82
C LEU A 150 8.58 -6.84 2.81
N LEU A 151 8.19 -8.12 2.70
CA LEU A 151 8.80 -9.20 3.49
C LEU A 151 10.28 -9.34 3.19
N LEU A 152 10.69 -9.20 1.92
CA LEU A 152 12.11 -9.19 1.54
C LEU A 152 12.85 -8.00 2.18
N CYS A 153 12.29 -6.79 2.13
CA CYS A 153 12.86 -5.64 2.85
C CYS A 153 12.96 -5.88 4.37
N LEU A 154 12.00 -6.58 4.97
CA LEU A 154 12.02 -6.92 6.39
C LEU A 154 13.11 -7.95 6.71
N LEU A 155 13.32 -8.95 5.85
CA LEU A 155 14.42 -9.91 6.00
C LEU A 155 15.79 -9.22 5.88
N LEU A 156 15.93 -8.29 4.92
CA LEU A 156 17.15 -7.51 4.72
C LEU A 156 17.31 -6.37 5.72
N SER A 157 16.33 -6.12 6.58
CA SER A 157 16.30 -4.91 7.43
C SER A 157 17.51 -4.71 8.36
N PRO A 158 18.20 -5.73 8.91
CA PRO A 158 19.42 -5.49 9.68
C PRO A 158 20.52 -4.83 8.83
N VAL A 159 20.72 -5.33 7.60
CA VAL A 159 21.71 -4.80 6.64
C VAL A 159 21.29 -3.41 6.18
N LEU A 160 20.01 -3.23 5.82
CA LEU A 160 19.49 -1.93 5.40
C LEU A 160 19.61 -0.88 6.51
N GLY A 161 19.31 -1.26 7.76
CA GLY A 161 19.44 -0.40 8.93
C GLY A 161 20.89 0.03 9.16
N TYR A 162 21.83 -0.91 9.06
CA TYR A 162 23.26 -0.61 9.17
C TYR A 162 23.74 0.35 8.06
N LEU A 163 23.45 0.03 6.79
CA LEU A 163 23.87 0.85 5.65
C LEU A 163 23.28 2.26 5.70
N LEU A 164 22.01 2.40 6.08
CA LEU A 164 21.35 3.71 6.15
C LEU A 164 21.70 4.50 7.41
N MET A 165 22.18 3.85 8.47
CA MET A 165 22.76 4.55 9.61
C MET A 165 24.10 5.18 9.24
N HIS A 166 25.02 4.41 8.64
CA HIS A 166 26.40 4.83 8.41
C HIS A 166 26.63 5.53 7.06
N HIS A 167 25.90 5.14 6.02
CA HIS A 167 26.08 5.64 4.65
C HIS A 167 24.73 6.01 3.99
N PRO A 168 23.89 6.87 4.62
CA PRO A 168 22.54 7.16 4.12
C PRO A 168 22.52 7.69 2.68
N ARG A 169 23.39 8.65 2.36
CA ARG A 169 23.40 9.30 1.03
C ARG A 169 23.80 8.34 -0.07
N ALA A 170 24.90 7.63 0.09
CA ALA A 170 25.39 6.65 -0.89
C ALA A 170 24.38 5.51 -1.09
N THR A 171 23.82 4.99 0.01
CA THR A 171 22.83 3.91 -0.04
C THR A 171 21.54 4.36 -0.75
N LEU A 172 21.01 5.54 -0.42
CA LEU A 172 19.81 6.07 -1.08
C LEU A 172 20.05 6.40 -2.55
N LEU A 173 21.24 6.90 -2.91
CA LEU A 173 21.60 7.14 -4.31
C LEU A 173 21.70 5.83 -5.09
N ALA A 174 22.29 4.78 -4.52
CA ALA A 174 22.32 3.46 -5.11
C ALA A 174 20.91 2.88 -5.31
N PHE A 175 20.03 3.03 -4.32
CA PHE A 175 18.63 2.60 -4.46
C PHE A 175 17.85 3.42 -5.48
N LEU A 176 18.12 4.72 -5.60
CA LEU A 176 17.52 5.58 -6.61
C LEU A 176 17.97 5.15 -8.01
N ALA A 177 19.27 4.95 -8.21
CA ALA A 177 19.83 4.47 -9.46
C ALA A 177 19.23 3.10 -9.83
N TYR A 178 19.18 2.15 -8.89
CA TYR A 178 18.52 0.87 -9.10
C TYR A 178 17.04 1.03 -9.50
N ALA A 179 16.30 1.93 -8.85
CA ALA A 179 14.88 2.13 -9.11
C ALA A 179 14.57 2.84 -10.45
N VAL A 180 15.48 3.68 -10.95
CA VAL A 180 15.26 4.53 -12.14
C VAL A 180 15.95 3.97 -13.39
N LEU A 181 17.12 3.35 -13.26
CA LEU A 181 17.88 2.82 -14.39
C LEU A 181 17.30 1.49 -14.90
N PRO A 182 17.51 1.17 -16.20
CA PRO A 182 17.00 -0.05 -16.84
C PRO A 182 17.82 -1.30 -16.46
N VAL A 183 18.06 -1.51 -15.17
CA VAL A 183 18.73 -2.71 -14.64
C VAL A 183 17.72 -3.85 -14.42
N PRO A 184 18.13 -5.13 -14.43
CA PRO A 184 17.24 -6.23 -14.08
C PRO A 184 16.64 -6.08 -12.68
N ASN A 185 15.41 -6.54 -12.50
CA ASN A 185 14.70 -6.52 -11.23
C ASN A 185 15.41 -7.35 -10.14
N GLY A 186 16.05 -8.46 -10.52
CA GLY A 186 16.77 -9.32 -9.58
C GLY A 186 15.82 -9.88 -8.51
N LEU A 187 16.15 -9.67 -7.23
CA LEU A 187 15.36 -10.20 -6.12
C LEU A 187 14.01 -9.50 -5.92
N PHE A 188 13.87 -8.22 -6.24
CA PHE A 188 12.62 -7.47 -6.03
C PHE A 188 11.74 -7.51 -7.27
N LEU A 189 10.43 -7.69 -7.11
CA LEU A 189 9.48 -7.57 -8.24
C LEU A 189 9.26 -6.10 -8.62
N LYS A 190 9.33 -5.19 -7.63
CA LYS A 190 9.17 -3.75 -7.83
C LYS A 190 10.27 -2.97 -7.13
N LYS A 191 11.23 -2.50 -7.92
CA LYS A 191 12.43 -1.76 -7.46
C LYS A 191 12.14 -0.56 -6.56
N SER A 192 11.05 0.16 -6.83
CA SER A 192 10.64 1.35 -6.05
C SER A 192 10.34 1.04 -4.59
N ILE A 193 10.04 -0.22 -4.23
CA ILE A 193 9.80 -0.65 -2.85
C ILE A 193 11.08 -0.50 -2.04
N LEU A 194 12.23 -0.95 -2.56
CA LEU A 194 13.51 -0.86 -1.85
C LEU A 194 13.90 0.60 -1.56
N PHE A 195 13.80 1.48 -2.57
CA PHE A 195 14.06 2.91 -2.39
C PHE A 195 13.12 3.53 -1.37
N GLY A 196 11.80 3.34 -1.52
CA GLY A 196 10.82 3.88 -0.59
C GLY A 196 11.10 3.42 0.85
N PHE A 197 11.32 2.11 1.04
CA PHE A 197 11.62 1.55 2.35
C PHE A 197 12.87 2.19 2.95
N GLY A 198 13.94 2.31 2.16
CA GLY A 198 15.19 2.95 2.56
C GLY A 198 15.02 4.41 2.97
N VAL A 199 14.26 5.21 2.22
CA VAL A 199 13.92 6.59 2.60
C VAL A 199 13.24 6.61 3.96
N GLY A 200 12.28 5.71 4.19
CA GLY A 200 11.60 5.56 5.47
C GLY A 200 12.56 5.26 6.63
N ILE A 201 13.48 4.31 6.45
CA ILE A 201 14.50 3.97 7.45
C ILE A 201 15.38 5.19 7.74
N ALA A 202 15.89 5.87 6.71
CA ALA A 202 16.78 7.02 6.87
C ALA A 202 16.09 8.14 7.65
N VAL A 203 14.83 8.46 7.32
CA VAL A 203 14.03 9.44 8.06
C VAL A 203 13.89 9.06 9.54
N ALA A 204 13.66 7.78 9.84
CA ALA A 204 13.50 7.31 11.22
C ALA A 204 14.82 7.34 12.01
N LEU A 205 15.91 6.81 11.45
CA LEU A 205 17.20 6.67 12.13
C LEU A 205 17.86 8.03 12.37
N HIS A 206 17.80 8.93 11.38
CA HIS A 206 18.36 10.28 11.47
C HIS A 206 17.40 11.30 12.10
N ARG A 207 16.24 10.85 12.61
CA ARG A 207 15.22 11.66 13.28
C ARG A 207 14.84 12.92 12.49
N ILE A 208 14.73 12.80 11.17
CA ILE A 208 14.38 13.91 10.29
C ILE A 208 12.98 14.40 10.66
N ASP A 209 12.83 15.71 10.89
CA ASP A 209 11.54 16.30 11.18
C ASP A 209 10.62 16.23 9.95
N LEU A 210 9.65 15.32 10.01
CA LEU A 210 8.63 15.14 9.00
C LEU A 210 7.78 16.40 8.75
N LYS A 211 7.70 17.33 9.71
CA LYS A 211 6.94 18.57 9.55
C LYS A 211 7.73 19.68 8.86
N ALA A 212 9.05 19.51 8.68
CA ALA A 212 9.89 20.53 8.05
C ALA A 212 9.48 20.87 6.61
N VAL A 213 8.78 19.95 5.92
CA VAL A 213 8.23 20.14 4.57
C VAL A 213 6.87 20.83 4.56
N ASP A 214 6.16 20.90 5.69
CA ASP A 214 4.78 21.42 5.75
C ASP A 214 4.72 22.90 5.32
N ARG A 215 5.75 23.69 5.62
CA ARG A 215 5.88 25.09 5.16
C ARG A 215 5.93 25.26 3.63
N HIS A 216 6.34 24.22 2.90
CA HIS A 216 6.40 24.21 1.44
C HIS A 216 5.36 23.26 0.83
N ALA A 217 4.37 22.80 1.62
CA ALA A 217 3.48 21.73 1.18
C ALA A 217 2.72 22.06 -0.10
N GLY A 218 2.25 23.31 -0.26
CA GLY A 218 1.53 23.73 -1.46
C GLY A 218 2.39 23.66 -2.72
N ALA A 219 3.62 24.19 -2.65
CA ALA A 219 4.57 24.17 -3.77
C ALA A 219 5.00 22.74 -4.12
N ILE A 220 5.24 21.89 -3.12
CA ILE A 220 5.60 20.47 -3.34
C ILE A 220 4.45 19.72 -4.01
N VAL A 221 3.22 19.88 -3.50
CA VAL A 221 2.04 19.22 -4.08
C VAL A 221 1.83 19.68 -5.52
N LEU A 222 1.92 20.98 -5.77
CA LEU A 222 1.81 21.53 -7.13
C LEU A 222 2.90 20.96 -8.05
N ALA A 223 4.16 20.97 -7.61
CA ALA A 223 5.27 20.44 -8.41
C ALA A 223 5.10 18.95 -8.75
N VAL A 224 4.71 18.12 -7.79
CA VAL A 224 4.51 16.67 -8.02
C VAL A 224 3.30 16.42 -8.92
N LEU A 225 2.20 17.15 -8.73
CA LEU A 225 1.01 17.04 -9.59
C LEU A 225 1.29 17.52 -11.02
N SER A 226 2.01 18.64 -11.18
CA SER A 226 2.44 19.13 -12.49
C SER A 226 3.39 18.13 -13.16
N ALA A 227 4.35 17.55 -12.42
CA ALA A 227 5.22 16.51 -12.96
C ALA A 227 4.43 15.27 -13.40
N ALA A 228 3.43 14.85 -12.62
CA ALA A 228 2.55 13.73 -12.99
C ALA A 228 1.71 14.04 -14.23
N LEU A 229 1.21 15.27 -14.35
CA LEU A 229 0.43 15.74 -15.50
C LEU A 229 1.27 15.80 -16.78
N LEU A 230 2.48 16.38 -16.70
CA LEU A 230 3.40 16.46 -17.84
C LEU A 230 3.87 15.07 -18.26
N LEU A 231 4.17 14.20 -17.29
CA LEU A 231 4.52 12.81 -17.55
C LEU A 231 3.38 12.08 -18.27
N SER A 232 2.12 12.28 -17.88
CA SER A 232 1.00 11.56 -18.51
C SER A 232 0.80 11.94 -19.97
N VAL A 233 1.12 13.19 -20.36
CA VAL A 233 1.16 13.60 -21.77
C VAL A 233 2.22 12.80 -22.53
N GLY A 234 3.45 12.74 -22.00
CA GLY A 234 4.53 11.96 -22.63
C GLY A 234 4.20 10.47 -22.74
N LEU A 235 3.64 9.87 -21.68
CA LEU A 235 3.21 8.47 -21.67
C LEU A 235 2.08 8.20 -22.67
N TYR A 236 1.08 9.08 -22.75
CA TYR A 236 -0.05 8.89 -23.65
C TYR A 236 0.35 8.96 -25.13
N VAL A 237 1.26 9.87 -25.47
CA VAL A 237 1.75 10.03 -26.85
C VAL A 237 2.69 8.89 -27.27
N THR A 238 3.44 8.31 -26.34
CA THR A 238 4.50 7.34 -26.66
C THR A 238 4.09 5.88 -26.45
N GLY A 239 3.13 5.62 -25.57
CA GLY A 239 2.77 4.26 -25.17
C GLY A 239 2.24 3.39 -26.32
N PRO A 240 2.19 2.06 -26.14
CA PRO A 240 2.37 1.34 -24.87
C PRO A 240 3.84 1.05 -24.48
N GLU A 241 4.79 1.20 -25.42
CA GLU A 241 6.22 0.97 -25.19
C GLU A 241 6.94 2.29 -24.95
N PHE A 242 7.72 2.37 -23.87
CA PHE A 242 8.36 3.62 -23.48
C PHE A 242 9.87 3.58 -23.71
N PRO A 243 10.46 4.64 -24.26
CA PRO A 243 11.91 4.76 -24.29
C PRO A 243 12.45 4.85 -22.86
N VAL A 244 13.70 4.41 -22.67
CA VAL A 244 14.36 4.29 -21.37
C VAL A 244 14.25 5.56 -20.53
N TRP A 245 14.42 6.74 -21.15
CA TRP A 245 14.35 8.03 -20.43
C TRP A 245 12.95 8.33 -19.88
N LEU A 246 11.89 7.91 -20.59
CA LEU A 246 10.50 8.15 -20.20
C LEU A 246 10.09 7.20 -19.07
N ASP A 247 10.52 5.94 -19.12
CA ASP A 247 10.32 5.00 -18.02
C ASP A 247 11.14 5.36 -16.77
N ALA A 248 12.35 5.90 -16.96
CA ALA A 248 13.15 6.48 -15.89
C ALA A 248 12.42 7.68 -15.25
N LEU A 249 11.88 8.60 -16.06
CA LEU A 249 11.09 9.74 -15.59
C LEU A 249 9.83 9.28 -14.85
N ARG A 250 9.12 8.28 -15.38
CA ARG A 250 7.97 7.66 -14.73
C ARG A 250 8.30 7.11 -13.35
N SER A 251 9.43 6.42 -13.24
CA SER A 251 9.93 5.92 -11.96
C SER A 251 10.29 7.06 -11.01
N ALA A 252 11.01 8.07 -11.49
CA ALA A 252 11.39 9.25 -10.70
C ALA A 252 10.17 10.02 -10.18
N THR A 253 9.16 10.27 -11.03
CA THR A 253 7.90 10.92 -10.64
C THR A 253 7.18 10.11 -9.57
N ALA A 254 7.08 8.78 -9.72
CA ALA A 254 6.49 7.92 -8.71
C ALA A 254 7.24 8.01 -7.35
N LEU A 255 8.58 8.09 -7.38
CA LEU A 255 9.40 8.24 -6.16
C LEU A 255 9.26 9.63 -5.52
N SER A 256 9.17 10.70 -6.29
CA SER A 256 8.90 12.06 -5.76
C SER A 256 7.56 12.14 -5.01
N GLY A 257 6.65 11.23 -5.34
CA GLY A 257 5.39 11.03 -4.65
C GLY A 257 5.54 10.77 -3.15
N ILE A 258 6.68 10.26 -2.66
CA ILE A 258 6.92 10.09 -1.21
C ILE A 258 6.80 11.43 -0.48
N VAL A 259 7.45 12.47 -1.03
CA VAL A 259 7.41 13.82 -0.45
C VAL A 259 6.07 14.49 -0.78
N GLY A 260 5.57 14.31 -2.02
CA GLY A 260 4.28 14.86 -2.46
C GLY A 260 3.08 14.39 -1.63
N ALA A 261 2.95 13.08 -1.41
CA ALA A 261 1.89 12.49 -0.61
C ALA A 261 1.98 12.93 0.85
N TRP A 262 3.19 12.98 1.41
CA TRP A 262 3.37 13.46 2.77
C TRP A 262 3.01 14.95 2.90
N ALA A 263 3.41 15.80 1.95
CA ALA A 263 2.99 17.21 1.89
C ALA A 263 1.46 17.35 1.78
N LEU A 264 0.82 16.58 0.89
CA LEU A 264 -0.64 16.57 0.72
C LEU A 264 -1.37 16.22 2.03
N SER A 265 -0.80 15.30 2.83
CA SER A 265 -1.39 14.91 4.10
C SER A 265 -1.51 16.05 5.13
N ALA A 266 -0.68 17.11 5.02
CA ALA A 266 -0.75 18.28 5.90
C ALA A 266 -2.07 19.06 5.72
N PHE A 267 -2.59 19.11 4.48
CA PHE A 267 -3.87 19.73 4.16
C PHE A 267 -5.03 18.79 4.50
N LEU A 268 -4.93 17.54 4.04
CA LEU A 268 -6.04 16.59 4.15
C LEU A 268 -6.38 16.23 5.60
N VAL A 269 -5.37 16.14 6.49
CA VAL A 269 -5.60 15.78 7.90
C VAL A 269 -6.43 16.83 8.66
N GLN A 270 -6.49 18.07 8.17
CA GLN A 270 -7.28 19.16 8.77
C GLN A 270 -8.75 19.09 8.37
N THR A 271 -9.10 18.30 7.35
CA THR A 271 -10.47 18.15 6.87
C THR A 271 -11.24 17.12 7.70
N ARG A 272 -12.58 17.27 7.79
CA ARG A 272 -13.46 16.31 8.46
C ARG A 272 -13.35 14.89 7.86
N LEU A 273 -13.26 14.81 6.53
CA LEU A 273 -13.08 13.53 5.83
C LEU A 273 -11.74 12.89 6.15
N GLY A 274 -10.65 13.67 6.16
CA GLY A 274 -9.32 13.19 6.52
C GLY A 274 -9.25 12.66 7.95
N GLY A 275 -9.89 13.34 8.90
CA GLY A 275 -10.03 12.87 10.28
C GLY A 275 -10.75 11.52 10.39
N ARG A 276 -11.86 11.34 9.66
CA ARG A 276 -12.59 10.06 9.62
C ARG A 276 -11.74 8.95 9.01
N LEU A 277 -11.12 9.20 7.86
CA LEU A 277 -10.29 8.24 7.14
C LEU A 277 -9.06 7.79 7.95
N ALA A 278 -8.50 8.66 8.80
CA ALA A 278 -7.37 8.33 9.67
C ALA A 278 -7.67 7.27 10.76
N THR A 279 -8.95 6.95 11.00
CA THR A 279 -9.38 5.96 12.02
C THR A 279 -9.56 4.54 11.44
N GLY A 280 -9.57 4.38 10.11
CA GLY A 280 -9.88 3.13 9.39
C GLY A 280 -8.73 2.12 9.25
N GLY A 281 -8.00 1.82 10.32
CA GLY A 281 -6.73 1.07 10.25
C GLY A 281 -6.81 -0.32 9.57
N GLY A 282 -7.90 -1.07 9.78
CA GLY A 282 -8.14 -2.38 9.15
C GLY A 282 -8.70 -2.31 7.73
N LEU A 283 -9.51 -1.28 7.43
CA LEU A 283 -10.20 -1.12 6.16
C LEU A 283 -9.21 -0.96 4.99
N SER A 284 -8.16 -0.16 5.19
CA SER A 284 -7.12 0.04 4.17
C SER A 284 -6.47 -1.27 3.72
N PHE A 285 -6.14 -2.16 4.65
CA PHE A 285 -5.54 -3.44 4.33
C PHE A 285 -6.54 -4.41 3.67
N TRP A 286 -7.82 -4.36 4.10
CA TRP A 286 -8.90 -5.12 3.47
C TRP A 286 -9.07 -4.75 2.00
N ILE A 287 -9.18 -3.46 1.69
CA ILE A 287 -9.26 -2.95 0.32
C ILE A 287 -8.02 -3.39 -0.47
N PHE A 288 -6.82 -3.23 0.10
CA PHE A 288 -5.58 -3.63 -0.55
C PHE A 288 -5.57 -5.10 -0.98
N CYS A 289 -6.03 -6.03 -0.14
CA CYS A 289 -6.02 -7.44 -0.51
C CYS A 289 -7.17 -7.86 -1.44
N ALA A 290 -8.35 -7.24 -1.29
CA ALA A 290 -9.57 -7.71 -1.92
C ALA A 290 -9.93 -7.00 -3.24
N HIS A 291 -9.37 -5.82 -3.52
CA HIS A 291 -9.78 -5.04 -4.69
C HIS A 291 -9.51 -5.74 -6.02
N TYR A 292 -8.33 -6.35 -6.21
CA TYR A 292 -7.99 -6.96 -7.50
C TYR A 292 -8.88 -8.18 -7.83
N PRO A 293 -9.07 -9.17 -6.93
CA PRO A 293 -10.04 -10.24 -7.18
C PRO A 293 -11.44 -9.72 -7.51
N LEU A 294 -11.90 -8.68 -6.80
CA LEU A 294 -13.21 -8.09 -7.04
C LEU A 294 -13.29 -7.37 -8.39
N LEU A 295 -12.26 -6.60 -8.77
CA LEU A 295 -12.21 -5.92 -10.07
C LEU A 295 -12.21 -6.93 -11.22
N VAL A 296 -11.51 -8.06 -11.08
CA VAL A 296 -11.54 -9.14 -12.08
C VAL A 296 -12.93 -9.78 -12.15
N ALA A 297 -13.59 -10.01 -11.02
CA ALA A 297 -14.96 -10.52 -11.00
C ALA A 297 -15.95 -9.55 -11.67
N LEU A 298 -15.82 -8.24 -11.40
CA LEU A 298 -16.61 -7.19 -12.05
C LEU A 298 -16.35 -7.13 -13.55
N TRP A 299 -15.10 -7.33 -13.99
CA TRP A 299 -14.74 -7.38 -15.41
C TRP A 299 -15.34 -8.58 -16.13
N MET A 300 -15.28 -9.76 -15.51
CA MET A 300 -15.94 -10.96 -16.03
C MET A 300 -17.45 -10.77 -16.14
N ALA A 301 -18.08 -10.12 -15.16
CA ALA A 301 -19.50 -9.79 -15.22
C ALA A 301 -19.80 -8.78 -16.32
N TRP A 302 -18.99 -7.73 -16.44
CA TRP A 302 -19.12 -6.70 -17.48
C TRP A 302 -19.07 -7.29 -18.89
N ASN A 303 -18.07 -8.12 -19.17
CA ASN A 303 -17.92 -8.74 -20.50
C ASN A 303 -19.06 -9.70 -20.85
N ARG A 304 -19.73 -10.29 -19.85
CA ARG A 304 -20.94 -11.08 -20.09
C ARG A 304 -22.16 -10.26 -20.44
N LEU A 305 -22.21 -8.98 -20.07
CA LEU A 305 -23.28 -8.07 -20.49
C LEU A 305 -23.15 -7.68 -21.97
N GLY A 306 -22.00 -7.91 -22.61
CA GLY A 306 -21.77 -7.62 -24.02
C GLY A 306 -21.73 -6.13 -24.35
N THR A 307 -21.46 -5.26 -23.36
CA THR A 307 -21.43 -3.81 -23.55
C THR A 307 -20.05 -3.33 -23.96
N GLU A 308 -19.97 -2.52 -25.02
CA GLU A 308 -18.71 -1.97 -25.54
C GLU A 308 -18.24 -0.69 -24.82
N ASN A 309 -19.03 -0.16 -23.88
CA ASN A 309 -18.72 1.11 -23.20
C ASN A 309 -17.68 0.92 -22.07
N TYR A 310 -16.43 0.62 -22.44
CA TYR A 310 -15.33 0.49 -21.50
C TYR A 310 -15.10 1.74 -20.62
N PRO A 311 -15.21 2.99 -21.12
CA PRO A 311 -15.13 4.18 -20.26
C PRO A 311 -16.05 4.13 -19.04
N LEU A 312 -17.30 3.69 -19.23
CA LEU A 312 -18.24 3.52 -18.13
C LEU A 312 -17.75 2.46 -17.13
N PHE A 313 -17.26 1.31 -17.61
CA PHE A 313 -16.67 0.30 -16.74
C PHE A 313 -15.50 0.85 -15.92
N TYR A 314 -14.60 1.61 -16.55
CA TYR A 314 -13.39 2.11 -15.89
C TYR A 314 -13.71 2.96 -14.66
N PHE A 315 -14.72 3.84 -14.74
CA PHE A 315 -15.12 4.66 -13.60
C PHE A 315 -16.09 3.94 -12.65
N ALA A 316 -16.96 3.08 -13.16
CA ALA A 316 -17.91 2.34 -12.33
C ALA A 316 -17.22 1.29 -11.46
N ALA A 317 -16.22 0.57 -11.99
CA ALA A 317 -15.62 -0.57 -11.31
C ALA A 317 -14.95 -0.21 -9.97
N PRO A 318 -14.12 0.85 -9.85
CA PRO A 318 -13.60 1.28 -8.54
C PRO A 318 -14.70 1.72 -7.57
N LEU A 319 -15.74 2.41 -8.04
CA LEU A 319 -16.85 2.88 -7.20
C LEU A 319 -17.65 1.70 -6.65
N LEU A 320 -17.98 0.73 -7.51
CA LEU A 320 -18.62 -0.53 -7.12
C LEU A 320 -17.73 -1.33 -6.19
N ALA A 321 -16.42 -1.39 -6.45
CA ALA A 321 -15.47 -2.05 -5.56
C ALA A 321 -15.49 -1.42 -4.17
N PHE A 322 -15.46 -0.09 -4.03
CA PHE A 322 -15.58 0.55 -2.71
C PHE A 322 -16.95 0.31 -2.06
N ALA A 323 -18.03 0.38 -2.84
CA ALA A 323 -19.39 0.12 -2.36
C ALA A 323 -19.58 -1.30 -1.82
N ILE A 324 -18.80 -2.28 -2.31
CA ILE A 324 -18.82 -3.67 -1.82
C ILE A 324 -17.80 -3.89 -0.70
N LEU A 325 -16.58 -3.35 -0.84
CA LEU A 325 -15.47 -3.61 0.09
C LEU A 325 -15.66 -2.93 1.45
N ILE A 326 -16.28 -1.74 1.49
CA ILE A 326 -16.51 -1.03 2.75
C ILE A 326 -17.55 -1.77 3.61
N PRO A 327 -18.75 -2.13 3.10
CA PRO A 327 -19.71 -2.92 3.87
C PRO A 327 -19.21 -4.33 4.16
N SER A 328 -18.57 -5.03 3.22
CA SER A 328 -18.06 -6.39 3.48
C SER A 328 -17.02 -6.41 4.60
N HIS A 329 -16.15 -5.40 4.67
CA HIS A 329 -15.23 -5.23 5.80
C HIS A 329 -15.99 -5.06 7.13
N ALA A 330 -17.06 -4.25 7.14
CA ALA A 330 -17.87 -4.04 8.35
C ALA A 330 -18.60 -5.32 8.77
N LEU A 331 -19.21 -6.03 7.83
CA LEU A 331 -19.91 -7.29 8.06
C LEU A 331 -18.99 -8.37 8.60
N VAL A 332 -17.82 -8.59 7.97
CA VAL A 332 -16.85 -9.60 8.45
C VAL A 332 -16.26 -9.21 9.79
N ARG A 333 -16.03 -7.91 10.04
CA ARG A 333 -15.57 -7.42 11.35
C ARG A 333 -16.59 -7.71 12.46
N GLN A 334 -17.89 -7.62 12.17
CA GLN A 334 -18.96 -7.84 13.14
C GLN A 334 -19.29 -9.33 13.31
N GLY A 335 -19.46 -10.06 12.21
CA GLY A 335 -19.90 -11.46 12.22
C GLY A 335 -18.79 -12.48 12.47
N LEU A 336 -17.56 -12.23 11.99
CA LEU A 336 -16.43 -13.17 12.06
C LEU A 336 -15.15 -12.47 12.54
N PRO A 337 -15.11 -11.90 13.76
CA PRO A 337 -14.02 -11.03 14.22
C PRO A 337 -12.65 -11.74 14.27
N THR A 338 -12.61 -13.04 14.54
CA THR A 338 -11.37 -13.83 14.52
C THR A 338 -10.81 -13.96 13.11
N LEU A 339 -11.68 -14.25 12.13
CA LEU A 339 -11.30 -14.32 10.72
C LEU A 339 -10.86 -12.93 10.22
N HIS A 340 -11.60 -11.88 10.56
CA HIS A 340 -11.24 -10.49 10.26
C HIS A 340 -9.85 -10.15 10.79
N ALA A 341 -9.57 -10.53 12.04
CA ALA A 341 -8.27 -10.28 12.68
C ALA A 341 -7.14 -11.04 11.97
N LEU A 342 -7.37 -12.27 11.51
CA LEU A 342 -6.38 -13.01 10.72
C LEU A 342 -6.17 -12.37 9.35
N LEU A 343 -7.24 -12.11 8.60
CA LEU A 343 -7.19 -11.54 7.25
C LEU A 343 -6.64 -10.11 7.21
N THR A 344 -6.77 -9.35 8.29
CA THR A 344 -6.23 -7.99 8.39
C THR A 344 -4.93 -7.90 9.20
N GLY A 345 -4.37 -9.03 9.65
CA GLY A 345 -3.14 -9.06 10.45
C GLY A 345 -3.25 -8.31 11.77
N ASN A 346 -4.40 -8.42 12.45
CA ASN A 346 -4.74 -7.83 13.75
C ASN A 346 -4.69 -6.29 13.80
N ARG A 347 -4.76 -5.62 12.63
CA ARG A 347 -4.66 -4.15 12.54
C ARG A 347 -5.86 -3.43 13.18
N ALA A 348 -7.06 -4.01 13.12
CA ALA A 348 -8.25 -3.42 13.72
C ALA A 348 -8.27 -3.47 15.26
N ARG A 349 -7.72 -4.55 15.87
CA ARG A 349 -7.66 -4.70 17.33
C ARG A 349 -6.72 -3.69 18.00
N ARG A 350 -5.63 -3.32 17.32
CA ARG A 350 -4.69 -2.27 17.79
C ARG A 350 -5.26 -0.85 17.71
N GLY A 351 -6.19 -0.59 16.79
CA GLY A 351 -6.86 0.72 16.68
C GLY A 351 -7.76 1.02 17.88
N ASN A 352 -8.51 0.02 18.34
CA ASN A 352 -9.38 0.16 19.52
C ASN A 352 -8.59 0.31 20.83
N ALA A 353 -7.42 -0.33 20.97
CA ALA A 353 -6.59 -0.22 22.17
C ALA A 353 -5.94 1.16 22.37
N MET A 354 -5.81 1.98 21.31
CA MET A 354 -5.35 3.38 21.42
C MET A 354 -6.51 4.38 21.63
N GLY A 355 -7.76 3.93 21.63
CA GLY A 355 -8.95 4.76 21.80
C GLY A 355 -9.67 4.61 23.15
N SER A 356 -9.26 3.66 23.99
CA SER A 356 -9.72 3.59 25.39
C SER A 356 -8.78 4.42 26.26
N PRO A 357 -9.26 5.46 26.97
CA PRO A 357 -8.55 5.95 28.13
C PRO A 357 -8.42 4.75 29.07
N ALA A 358 -7.21 4.41 29.49
CA ALA A 358 -7.05 3.55 30.64
C ALA A 358 -7.78 4.24 31.80
N SER A 359 -8.92 3.70 32.23
CA SER A 359 -9.55 4.08 33.48
C SER A 359 -8.61 3.63 34.59
N GLY A 360 -7.66 4.49 34.94
CA GLY A 360 -6.88 4.36 36.16
C GLY A 360 -7.85 4.54 37.32
N ALA A 361 -8.34 3.42 37.86
CA ALA A 361 -8.93 3.41 39.18
C ALA A 361 -7.82 3.83 40.16
N VAL A 362 -7.92 5.07 40.65
CA VAL A 362 -7.13 5.55 41.79
C VAL A 362 -7.64 4.78 43.02
N PRO A 363 -6.80 4.03 43.75
CA PRO A 363 -7.21 3.50 45.05
C PRO A 363 -7.36 4.67 46.01
N SER A 364 -8.57 4.86 46.53
CA SER A 364 -8.88 5.80 47.60
C SER A 364 -8.02 5.49 48.83
N ALA A 365 -7.13 6.42 49.18
CA ALA A 365 -6.41 6.39 50.44
C ALA A 365 -7.41 6.60 51.60
N GLN A 366 -7.47 5.63 52.51
CA GLN A 366 -8.11 5.78 53.82
C GLN A 366 -7.26 6.73 54.69
N PRO A 367 -7.86 7.63 55.47
CA PRO A 367 -7.11 8.42 56.44
C PRO A 367 -6.79 7.57 57.67
N ALA A 368 -5.50 7.31 57.89
CA ALA A 368 -4.99 6.76 59.15
C ALA A 368 -5.13 7.82 60.26
N GLY A 369 -5.82 7.45 61.34
CA GLY A 369 -5.95 8.26 62.53
C GLY A 369 -4.59 8.49 63.20
N CYS A 370 -4.33 9.74 63.59
CA CYS A 370 -3.21 10.10 64.43
C CYS A 370 -3.73 10.37 65.84
N SER A 371 -3.53 9.40 66.73
CA SER A 371 -3.62 9.59 68.17
C SER A 371 -2.31 10.21 68.67
N ALA A 372 -2.38 11.39 69.28
CA ALA A 372 -1.35 11.89 70.17
C ALA A 372 -1.98 12.78 71.24
N SER A 373 -2.17 12.18 72.41
CA SER A 373 -2.61 12.80 73.66
C SER A 373 -1.46 13.47 74.40
N SER A 374 -1.74 14.63 75.00
CA SER A 374 -1.13 15.18 76.23
C SER A 374 0.37 15.57 76.14
N GLN A 375 0.84 16.75 76.55
CA GLN A 375 0.62 17.36 77.86
C GLN A 375 1.32 18.74 77.92
N ARG A 376 0.68 19.66 78.64
CA ARG A 376 1.15 20.93 79.23
C ARG A 376 1.35 22.15 78.34
#